data_AF-M0ZZN4-F1
#
_entry.id   AF-M0ZZN4-F1
#
_cell.length_a   1.000
_cell.length_b   1.000
_cell.length_c   1.000
_cell.angle_alpha   90.00
_cell.angle_beta   90.00
_cell.angle_gamma   90.00
#
_symmetry.space_group_name_H-M   'P 1'
#
loop_
_entity.id
_entity.type
_entity.pdbx_description
1 polymer ?
#
loop_
_entity_poly.entity_id
_entity_poly.type
_entity_poly.pdbx_seq_one_letter_code
_entity_poly.pdbx_strand_id
1 'polypeptide(L)'
;MYAYTSIRREINLVNLENGWKLLCDKVFGPEHDHPPELEEVGKEIVEKCQGLLLAILVMAGRLSKIPRTLEDWKDVCRALSKSIASHHPRVLGAITSCLSTSNHNFFYL
;
A
#
# COMPACT_ATOMS: atom_id res chain seq x y z
N MET A 1 -32.03 12.13 1.32
CA MET A 1 -31.28 11.83 0.08
C MET A 1 -29.85 12.39 0.21
N TYR A 2 -29.01 11.80 1.07
CA TYR A 2 -27.69 12.37 1.43
C TYR A 2 -26.53 11.35 1.41
N ALA A 3 -26.66 10.23 0.69
CA ALA A 3 -25.67 9.14 0.81
C ALA A 3 -24.83 8.86 -0.44
N TYR A 4 -25.07 9.55 -1.56
CA TYR A 4 -24.24 9.37 -2.77
C TYR A 4 -23.23 10.49 -2.99
N THR A 5 -23.47 11.69 -2.45
CA THR A 5 -22.55 12.83 -2.60
C THR A 5 -21.35 12.78 -1.65
N SER A 6 -21.33 11.88 -0.66
CA SER A 6 -20.16 11.66 0.24
C SER A 6 -19.06 10.77 -0.36
N ILE A 7 -19.29 10.20 -1.56
CA ILE A 7 -18.28 9.40 -2.30
C ILE A 7 -17.19 10.29 -2.91
N ARG A 8 -17.40 11.62 -2.96
CA ARG A 8 -16.42 12.62 -3.40
C ARG A 8 -15.60 13.18 -2.23
N ARG A 9 -15.35 12.41 -1.17
CA ARG A 9 -14.34 12.84 -0.18
C ARG A 9 -12.99 12.77 -0.87
N GLU A 10 -12.49 13.96 -1.18
CA GLU A 10 -11.11 14.37 -1.45
C GLU A 10 -10.14 13.24 -1.79
N ILE A 11 -9.37 13.43 -2.86
CA ILE A 11 -8.11 12.72 -3.07
C ILE A 11 -7.22 13.04 -1.85
N ASN A 12 -7.43 12.30 -0.76
CA ASN A 12 -7.02 12.67 0.57
C ASN A 12 -5.53 12.37 0.66
N LEU A 13 -4.74 13.43 0.52
CA LEU A 13 -3.35 13.41 0.89
C LEU A 13 -3.28 13.16 2.39
N VAL A 14 -2.81 11.98 2.76
CA VAL A 14 -2.64 11.56 4.14
C VAL A 14 -1.23 11.94 4.58
N ASN A 15 -1.09 12.56 5.76
CA ASN A 15 0.22 12.79 6.36
C ASN A 15 0.91 11.44 6.69
N LEU A 16 2.22 11.47 6.94
CA LEU A 16 3.02 10.27 7.15
C LEU A 16 2.48 9.37 8.28
N GLU A 17 2.12 9.97 9.42
CA GLU A 17 1.63 9.23 10.60
C GLU A 17 0.28 8.55 10.35
N ASN A 18 -0.68 9.29 9.78
CA ASN A 18 -1.99 8.74 9.46
C ASN A 18 -1.89 7.70 8.34
N GLY A 19 -0.98 7.89 7.38
CA GLY A 19 -0.74 6.96 6.29
C GLY A 19 -0.14 5.65 6.81
N TRP A 20 0.83 5.74 7.72
CA TRP A 20 1.39 4.59 8.43
C TRP A 20 0.32 3.86 9.23
N LYS A 21 -0.51 4.59 10.00
CA LYS A 21 -1.62 4.01 10.76
C LYS A 21 -2.59 3.22 9.86
N LEU A 22 -2.97 3.78 8.71
CA LEU A 22 -3.83 3.10 7.74
C LEU A 22 -3.18 1.86 7.13
N LEU A 23 -1.88 1.92 6.86
CA LEU A 23 -1.11 0.77 6.39
C LEU A 23 -1.10 -0.33 7.47
N CYS A 24 -0.84 0.04 8.73
CA CYS A 24 -0.84 -0.88 9.86
C CYS A 24 -2.19 -1.54 10.11
N ASP A 25 -3.26 -0.74 10.14
CA ASP A 25 -4.65 -1.22 10.28
C ASP A 25 -4.94 -2.34 9.27
N LYS A 26 -4.42 -2.21 8.06
CA LYS A 26 -4.73 -3.12 6.96
C LYS A 26 -3.80 -4.33 6.89
N VAL A 27 -2.57 -4.22 7.38
CA VAL A 27 -1.56 -5.29 7.31
C VAL A 27 -1.50 -6.12 8.60
N PHE A 28 -1.57 -5.47 9.76
CA PHE A 28 -1.44 -6.08 11.07
C PHE A 28 -2.78 -6.18 11.81
N GLY A 29 -3.77 -5.37 11.42
CA GLY A 29 -5.05 -5.27 12.10
C GLY A 29 -5.10 -4.08 13.06
N PRO A 30 -6.26 -3.85 13.72
CA PRO A 30 -6.51 -2.66 14.53
C PRO A 30 -5.67 -2.57 15.81
N GLU A 31 -5.05 -3.68 16.24
CA GLU A 31 -4.17 -3.73 17.41
C GLU A 31 -2.77 -3.15 17.12
N HIS A 32 -2.44 -2.92 15.84
CA HIS A 32 -1.14 -2.41 15.37
C HIS A 32 0.05 -3.21 15.93
N ASP A 33 -0.14 -4.50 16.18
CA ASP A 33 0.93 -5.39 16.62
C ASP A 33 1.86 -5.69 15.42
N HIS A 34 2.92 -4.90 15.32
CA HIS A 34 3.93 -5.00 14.28
C HIS A 34 5.33 -5.10 14.90
N PRO A 35 6.25 -5.87 14.27
CA PRO A 35 7.65 -5.84 14.65
C PRO A 35 8.20 -4.40 14.54
N PRO A 36 8.94 -3.89 15.54
CA PRO A 36 9.52 -2.54 15.50
C PRO A 36 10.41 -2.30 14.28
N GLU A 37 11.07 -3.35 13.77
CA GLU A 37 11.94 -3.27 12.60
C GLU A 37 11.17 -2.92 11.31
N LEU A 38 9.86 -3.20 11.25
CA LEU A 38 9.03 -2.91 10.10
C LEU A 38 8.51 -1.47 10.07
N GLU A 39 8.58 -0.76 11.20
CA GLU A 39 8.01 0.59 11.30
C GLU A 39 8.73 1.58 10.38
N GLU A 40 10.06 1.59 10.42
CA GLU A 40 10.87 2.51 9.62
C GLU A 40 10.66 2.29 8.11
N VAL A 41 10.73 1.04 7.66
CA VAL A 41 10.53 0.70 6.25
C VAL A 41 9.08 0.91 5.82
N GLY A 42 8.12 0.69 6.73
CA GLY A 42 6.71 0.95 6.49
C GLY A 42 6.38 2.43 6.31
N LYS A 43 6.99 3.30 7.14
CA LYS A 43 6.93 4.76 6.97
C LYS A 43 7.57 5.19 5.66
N GLU A 44 8.72 4.62 5.29
CA GLU A 44 9.37 4.93 4.00
C GLU A 44 8.45 4.57 2.80
N ILE A 45 7.74 3.44 2.87
CA ILE A 45 6.75 3.05 1.85
C ILE A 45 5.62 4.08 1.76
N VAL A 46 5.09 4.55 2.89
CA VAL A 46 4.03 5.58 2.94
C VAL A 46 4.52 6.91 2.37
N GLU A 47 5.75 7.31 2.70
CA GLU A 47 6.37 8.52 2.16
C GLU A 47 6.51 8.45 0.64
N LYS A 48 6.98 7.30 0.10
CA LYS A 48 7.06 7.07 -1.36
C LYS A 48 5.71 7.05 -2.05
N CYS A 49 4.63 6.73 -1.33
CA CYS A 49 3.26 6.85 -1.82
C CYS A 49 2.77 8.31 -1.91
N GLN A 50 3.58 9.29 -1.45
CA GLN A 50 3.32 10.73 -1.53
C GLN A 50 1.96 11.11 -0.92
N GLY A 51 1.57 10.44 0.16
CA GLY A 51 0.30 10.66 0.85
C GLY A 51 -0.94 10.23 0.05
N LEU A 52 -0.80 9.60 -1.11
CA LEU A 52 -1.96 9.14 -1.88
C LEU A 52 -2.59 7.92 -1.20
N LEU A 53 -3.79 8.10 -0.64
CA LEU A 53 -4.56 7.04 0.02
C LEU A 53 -4.64 5.75 -0.80
N LEU A 54 -4.92 5.87 -2.10
CA LEU A 54 -5.03 4.72 -3.00
C LEU A 54 -3.71 3.96 -3.13
N ALA A 55 -2.58 4.66 -3.19
CA ALA A 55 -1.27 4.01 -3.25
C ALA A 55 -0.98 3.27 -1.94
N ILE A 56 -1.26 3.88 -0.79
CA ILE A 56 -1.10 3.26 0.53
C ILE A 56 -1.96 1.98 0.64
N LEU A 57 -3.22 2.03 0.20
CA LEU A 57 -4.12 0.86 0.22
C LEU A 57 -3.64 -0.28 -0.69
N VAL A 58 -3.10 0.05 -1.87
CA VAL A 58 -2.49 -0.94 -2.77
C VAL A 58 -1.27 -1.57 -2.10
N MET A 59 -0.42 -0.76 -1.46
CA MET A 59 0.75 -1.27 -0.75
C MET A 59 0.35 -2.13 0.44
N ALA A 60 -0.66 -1.75 1.20
CA ALA A 60 -1.20 -2.56 2.29
C ALA A 60 -1.66 -3.95 1.79
N GLY A 61 -2.40 -3.98 0.67
CA GLY A 61 -2.86 -5.22 0.06
C GLY A 61 -1.72 -6.09 -0.50
N ARG A 62 -0.57 -5.48 -0.84
CA ARG A 62 0.63 -6.22 -1.22
C ARG A 62 1.36 -6.77 0.00
N LEU A 63 1.58 -5.92 1.01
CA LEU A 63 2.30 -6.27 2.24
C LEU A 63 1.54 -7.32 3.06
N SER A 64 0.21 -7.35 3.02
CA SER A 64 -0.59 -8.38 3.70
C SER A 64 -0.44 -9.79 3.12
N LYS A 65 0.15 -9.92 1.92
CA LYS A 65 0.33 -11.19 1.21
C LYS A 65 1.77 -11.71 1.23
N ILE A 66 2.71 -10.95 1.77
CA ILE A 66 4.11 -11.34 1.86
C ILE A 66 4.48 -11.61 3.33
N PRO A 67 5.58 -12.32 3.60
CA PRO A 67 6.02 -12.51 4.97
C PRO A 67 6.33 -11.16 5.64
N ARG A 68 6.05 -11.08 6.94
CA ARG A 68 6.27 -9.88 7.76
C ARG A 68 7.74 -9.79 8.20
N THR A 69 8.67 -9.93 7.25
CA THR A 69 10.11 -9.81 7.51
C THR A 69 10.63 -8.48 7.00
N LEU A 70 11.70 -7.98 7.62
CA LEU A 70 12.36 -6.74 7.21
C LEU A 70 12.86 -6.80 5.77
N GLU A 71 13.35 -7.96 5.32
CA GLU A 71 13.90 -8.14 3.98
C GLU A 71 12.80 -8.03 2.91
N ASP A 72 11.67 -8.72 3.11
CA ASP A 72 10.52 -8.67 2.21
C ASP A 72 9.97 -7.24 2.05
N TRP A 73 9.89 -6.50 3.15
CA TRP A 73 9.41 -5.11 3.13
C TRP A 73 10.41 -4.17 2.45
N LYS A 74 11.72 -4.38 2.67
CA LYS A 74 12.77 -3.64 1.96
C LYS A 74 12.74 -3.92 0.46
N ASP A 75 12.45 -5.14 0.03
CA ASP A 75 12.29 -5.48 -1.38
C ASP A 75 11.13 -4.74 -2.04
N VAL A 76 9.99 -4.67 -1.35
CA VAL A 76 8.85 -3.87 -1.79
C VAL A 76 9.21 -2.38 -1.89
N CYS A 77 9.90 -1.84 -0.89
CA CYS A 77 10.35 -0.46 -0.86
C CYS A 77 11.33 -0.12 -2.02
N ARG A 78 12.26 -1.04 -2.31
CA ARG A 78 13.17 -0.96 -3.47
C ARG A 78 12.42 -1.00 -4.80
N ALA A 79 11.43 -1.89 -4.93
CA ALA A 79 10.62 -2.00 -6.14
C ALA A 79 9.81 -0.72 -6.40
N LEU A 80 9.24 -0.13 -5.34
CA LEU A 80 8.58 1.17 -5.40
C LEU A 80 9.54 2.27 -5.89
N SER A 81 10.73 2.34 -5.32
CA SER A 81 11.75 3.34 -5.70
C SER A 81 12.13 3.24 -7.17
N LYS A 82 12.31 2.01 -7.69
CA LYS A 82 12.57 1.76 -9.11
C LYS A 82 11.41 2.21 -10.00
N SER A 83 10.17 1.94 -9.58
CA SER A 83 8.97 2.36 -10.32
C SER A 83 8.87 3.88 -10.42
N ILE A 84 9.13 4.60 -9.33
CA ILE A 84 9.09 6.07 -9.28
C ILE A 84 10.21 6.68 -10.14
N ALA A 85 11.43 6.15 -10.03
CA ALA A 85 12.61 6.64 -10.78
C ALA A 85 12.46 6.48 -12.30
N SER A 86 11.66 5.53 -12.78
CA SER A 86 11.45 5.28 -14.21
C SER A 86 10.52 6.28 -14.92
N HIS A 87 10.06 7.35 -14.24
CA HIS A 87 9.19 8.41 -14.78
C HIS A 87 7.96 7.91 -15.56
N HIS A 88 7.37 6.80 -15.12
CA HIS A 88 6.18 6.29 -15.78
C HIS A 88 4.91 6.86 -15.11
N PRO A 89 4.00 7.57 -15.83
CA PRO A 89 2.69 8.00 -15.32
C PRO A 89 1.72 6.83 -15.06
N ARG A 90 2.24 5.64 -14.77
CA ARG A 90 1.55 4.36 -14.67
C ARG A 90 1.57 3.83 -13.24
N VAL A 91 1.12 4.65 -12.28
CA VAL A 91 0.67 4.13 -10.96
C VAL A 91 -0.36 2.99 -11.16
N LEU A 92 -1.11 3.01 -12.27
CA LEU A 92 -2.04 1.95 -12.69
C LEU A 92 -1.38 0.70 -13.32
N GLY A 93 -0.19 0.85 -13.94
CA GLY A 93 0.47 -0.27 -14.63
C GLY A 93 1.07 -1.28 -13.67
N ALA A 94 1.61 -0.82 -12.53
CA ALA A 94 2.11 -1.68 -11.46
C ALA A 94 0.97 -2.41 -10.72
N ILE A 95 -0.21 -1.79 -10.62
CA ILE A 95 -1.43 -2.44 -10.10
C ILE A 95 -1.83 -3.60 -11.03
N THR A 96 -1.69 -3.44 -12.34
CA THR A 96 -2.01 -4.49 -13.33
C THR A 96 -0.98 -5.62 -13.38
N SER A 97 0.32 -5.33 -13.17
CA SER A 97 1.34 -6.39 -13.09
C SER A 97 1.19 -7.25 -11.83
N CYS A 98 0.76 -6.65 -10.70
CA CYS A 98 0.44 -7.40 -9.49
C CYS A 98 -0.83 -8.27 -9.63
N LEU A 99 -1.79 -7.88 -10.48
CA LEU A 99 -2.98 -8.67 -10.75
C LEU A 99 -2.72 -9.84 -11.72
N SER A 100 -1.78 -9.70 -12.65
CA SER A 100 -1.47 -10.75 -13.65
C SER A 100 -0.60 -11.89 -13.11
N THR A 101 0.11 -11.70 -11.98
CA THR A 101 0.80 -12.81 -11.29
C THR A 101 -0.13 -13.64 -10.39
N SER A 102 -1.35 -13.15 -10.11
CA SER A 102 -2.42 -13.93 -9.47
C SER A 102 -3.39 -14.48 -10.52
N ASN A 103 -2.89 -15.34 -11.41
CA ASN A 103 -3.75 -16.25 -12.16
C ASN A 103 -3.19 -17.68 -12.10
N HIS A 104 -3.32 -18.27 -10.92
CA HIS A 104 -3.88 -19.61 -10.80
C HIS A 104 -4.78 -19.61 -9.55
N ASN A 105 -6.10 -19.72 -9.79
CA ASN A 105 -7.22 -19.80 -8.85
C ASN A 105 -7.60 -18.55 -8.06
N PHE A 106 -8.51 -17.73 -8.61
CA PHE A 106 -9.60 -17.12 -7.83
C PHE A 106 -10.74 -16.62 -8.76
N PHE A 107 -11.46 -17.58 -9.37
CA PHE A 107 -12.91 -17.45 -9.56
C PHE A 107 -13.50 -18.65 -8.82
N TYR A 108 -14.56 -18.43 -8.04
CA TYR A 108 -15.16 -19.33 -7.03
C TYR A 108 -14.49 -19.29 -5.66
N LEU A 109 -14.78 -18.24 -4.90
CA LEU A 109 -15.68 -18.27 -3.73
C LEU A 109 -15.90 -16.84 -3.24
#